data_AF-A0A4D9DR16-F1
#
_entry.id   AF-A0A4D9DR16-F1
#
_cell.length_a   1.000
_cell.length_b   1.000
_cell.length_c   1.000
_cell.angle_alpha   90.00
_cell.angle_beta   90.00
_cell.angle_gamma   90.00
#
_symmetry.space_group_name_H-M   'P 1'
#
loop_
_entity.id
_entity.type
_entity.pdbx_description
1 polymer ?
#
loop_
_entity_poly.entity_id
_entity_poly.type
_entity_poly.pdbx_seq_one_letter_code
_entity_poly.pdbx_strand_id
1 'polypeptide(L)'
;MNARAWKRWCTQILSALSFLHSCDPPIIHGNLTSDTVFIQHNGLIKIGSVWHRVFANAIPDDLRSPIRIEREEQRNLHFFPPEYGHVADGTAVDIFSFGMCALEMAVLEIQSNGDSRVSEEAIARARHSLDDPNMRDFILGCLLLNPDKRPTAHNLLFHQVLFEVHSLKLLAAHCFINNQYLMPENVVEEKTKELDLNMVMAEIRREGRPAVQWRYSEVSFLELDKFLEDVRNGIYPLMNFAATRPQLLPRALSQPQEDPQKAKTPTPEPFDVETRKVVQMQCSMEMNEEKAQWHLTLLLTLEDKLHRQLSYDLLPTDSSKGLASELVHYGFIHEDDCEMLANFLENAFHKHRSPPL
;
A
#
# COMPACT_ATOMS: atom_id res chain seq x y z
N MET A 1 -8.98 3.66 16.78
CA MET A 1 -8.21 3.74 15.52
C MET A 1 -8.70 4.94 14.69
N ASN A 2 -7.88 5.53 13.81
CA ASN A 2 -8.33 6.56 12.87
C ASN A 2 -9.22 5.93 11.78
N ALA A 3 -10.50 6.29 11.73
CA ALA A 3 -11.45 5.75 10.75
C ALA A 3 -10.98 5.90 9.30
N ARG A 4 -10.22 6.95 8.98
CA ARG A 4 -9.65 7.16 7.64
C ARG A 4 -8.59 6.13 7.26
N ALA A 5 -7.77 5.71 8.23
CA ALA A 5 -6.75 4.68 8.02
C ALA A 5 -7.40 3.30 7.82
N TRP A 6 -8.37 2.95 8.68
CA TRP A 6 -9.14 1.70 8.56
C TRP A 6 -9.82 1.57 7.20
N LYS A 7 -10.51 2.63 6.73
CA LYS A 7 -11.13 2.66 5.40
C LYS A 7 -10.09 2.45 4.30
N ARG A 8 -8.97 3.17 4.35
CA ARG A 8 -7.90 3.07 3.36
C ARG A 8 -7.26 1.68 3.30
N TRP A 9 -7.10 1.01 4.44
CA TRP A 9 -6.60 -0.37 4.48
C TRP A 9 -7.62 -1.36 3.93
N CYS A 10 -8.88 -1.26 4.36
CA CYS A 10 -9.97 -2.10 3.86
C CYS A 10 -10.11 -2.00 2.34
N THR A 11 -10.10 -0.78 1.77
CA THR A 11 -10.18 -0.56 0.33
C THR A 11 -9.03 -1.24 -0.41
N GLN A 12 -7.79 -1.16 0.08
CA GLN A 12 -6.64 -1.78 -0.57
C GLN A 12 -6.72 -3.31 -0.55
N ILE A 13 -7.07 -3.91 0.59
CA ILE A 13 -7.22 -5.37 0.73
C ILE A 13 -8.34 -5.87 -0.20
N LEU A 14 -9.50 -5.23 -0.17
CA LEU A 14 -10.63 -5.60 -1.03
C LEU A 14 -10.36 -5.40 -2.51
N SER A 15 -9.56 -4.38 -2.89
CA SER A 15 -9.15 -4.19 -4.29
C SER A 15 -8.29 -5.36 -4.76
N ALA A 16 -7.37 -5.84 -3.93
CA ALA A 16 -6.54 -7.00 -4.24
C ALA A 16 -7.38 -8.29 -4.32
N LEU A 17 -8.28 -8.53 -3.36
CA LEU A 17 -9.19 -9.68 -3.40
C LEU A 17 -10.13 -9.64 -4.61
N SER A 18 -10.72 -8.47 -4.91
CA SER A 18 -11.58 -8.30 -6.08
C SER A 18 -10.85 -8.60 -7.39
N PHE A 19 -9.56 -8.26 -7.48
CA PHE A 19 -8.74 -8.64 -8.63
C PHE A 19 -8.57 -10.16 -8.73
N LEU A 20 -8.15 -10.82 -7.64
CA LEU A 20 -7.98 -12.28 -7.62
C LEU A 20 -9.27 -13.04 -7.94
N HIS A 21 -10.39 -12.60 -7.36
CA HIS A 21 -11.72 -13.19 -7.56
C HIS A 21 -12.26 -12.95 -8.98
N SER A 22 -11.74 -11.98 -9.71
CA SER A 22 -12.13 -11.69 -11.10
C SER A 22 -11.39 -12.52 -12.15
N CYS A 23 -10.37 -13.29 -11.76
CA CYS A 23 -9.70 -14.22 -12.66
C CYS A 23 -10.66 -15.34 -13.12
N ASP A 24 -10.36 -15.97 -14.25
CA ASP A 24 -11.08 -17.13 -14.74
C ASP A 24 -10.10 -18.32 -14.93
N PRO A 25 -10.14 -19.35 -14.06
CA PRO A 25 -11.01 -19.48 -12.88
C PRO A 25 -10.63 -18.50 -11.74
N PRO A 26 -11.57 -18.16 -10.83
CA PRO A 26 -11.29 -17.27 -9.69
C PRO A 26 -10.14 -17.79 -8.82
N ILE A 27 -9.24 -16.88 -8.45
CA ILE A 27 -8.13 -17.19 -7.54
C ILE A 27 -8.56 -16.89 -6.11
N ILE A 28 -8.47 -17.87 -5.23
CA ILE A 28 -8.75 -17.74 -3.80
C ILE A 28 -7.43 -17.48 -3.08
N HIS A 29 -7.38 -16.46 -2.25
CA HIS A 29 -6.21 -16.17 -1.43
C HIS A 29 -6.00 -17.26 -0.38
N GLY A 30 -7.05 -17.53 0.40
CA GLY A 30 -7.23 -18.68 1.29
C GLY A 30 -6.23 -18.78 2.45
N ASN A 31 -5.46 -17.72 2.71
CA ASN A 31 -4.66 -17.56 3.92
C ASN A 31 -4.67 -16.11 4.41
N LEU A 32 -5.81 -15.42 4.30
CA LEU A 32 -5.89 -14.01 4.69
C LEU A 32 -6.00 -13.89 6.22
N THR A 33 -4.94 -13.44 6.87
CA THR A 33 -4.90 -13.14 8.31
C THR A 33 -4.14 -11.83 8.55
N SER A 34 -4.23 -11.29 9.76
CA SER A 34 -3.49 -10.07 10.13
C SER A 34 -1.96 -10.24 10.02
N ASP A 35 -1.43 -11.46 10.15
CA ASP A 35 0.00 -11.77 9.93
C ASP A 35 0.40 -11.76 8.45
N THR A 36 -0.57 -11.95 7.55
CA THR A 36 -0.33 -11.98 6.10
C THR A 36 -0.59 -10.64 5.40
N VAL A 37 -1.04 -9.62 6.15
CA VAL A 37 -1.29 -8.28 5.63
C VAL A 37 -0.13 -7.36 6.05
N PHE A 38 0.70 -6.98 5.08
CA PHE A 38 1.89 -6.17 5.31
C PHE A 38 1.64 -4.71 4.95
N ILE A 39 1.98 -3.80 5.87
CA ILE A 39 1.86 -2.35 5.66
C ILE A 39 3.25 -1.77 5.39
N GLN A 40 3.43 -1.14 4.23
CA GLN A 40 4.67 -0.43 3.89
C GLN A 40 4.73 0.95 4.54
N HIS A 41 5.93 1.55 4.60
CA HIS A 41 6.17 2.88 5.18
C HIS A 41 5.34 3.99 4.51
N ASN A 42 5.01 3.84 3.23
CA ASN A 42 4.15 4.75 2.46
C ASN A 42 2.63 4.47 2.64
N GLY A 43 2.26 3.50 3.47
CA GLY A 43 0.87 3.09 3.71
C GLY A 43 0.27 2.15 2.65
N LEU A 44 1.09 1.62 1.72
CA LEU A 44 0.66 0.58 0.78
C LEU A 44 0.49 -0.75 1.49
N ILE A 45 -0.62 -1.42 1.24
CA ILE A 45 -0.88 -2.77 1.74
C ILE A 45 -0.41 -3.80 0.71
N LYS A 46 0.35 -4.79 1.15
CA LYS A 46 0.66 -6.01 0.42
C LYS A 46 0.05 -7.19 1.16
N ILE A 47 -0.75 -7.99 0.47
CA ILE A 47 -1.26 -9.26 1.01
C ILE A 47 -0.30 -10.38 0.59
N GLY A 48 0.19 -11.13 1.57
CA GLY A 48 1.12 -12.22 1.37
C GLY A 48 0.41 -13.57 1.42
N SER A 49 1.01 -14.51 0.69
CA SER A 49 0.63 -15.92 0.57
C SER A 49 -0.37 -16.24 -0.55
N VAL A 50 -0.04 -17.33 -1.24
CA VAL A 50 -0.85 -18.03 -2.22
C VAL A 50 -1.34 -19.30 -1.53
N TRP A 51 -2.64 -19.57 -1.62
CA TRP A 51 -3.37 -20.67 -0.97
C TRP A 51 -2.54 -21.96 -0.86
N HIS A 52 -2.01 -22.23 0.34
CA HIS A 52 -1.11 -23.36 0.61
C HIS A 52 -1.76 -24.70 0.22
N ARG A 53 -3.10 -24.82 0.25
CA ARG A 53 -3.83 -26.06 -0.09
C ARG A 53 -3.68 -26.45 -1.57
N VAL A 54 -3.58 -25.49 -2.50
CA VAL A 54 -3.28 -25.79 -3.92
C VAL A 54 -1.93 -26.47 -4.05
N PHE A 55 -0.91 -25.95 -3.35
CA PHE A 55 0.43 -26.51 -3.40
C PHE A 55 0.60 -27.74 -2.53
N ALA A 56 -0.10 -27.82 -1.40
CA ALA A 56 -0.08 -28.98 -0.51
C ALA A 56 -0.51 -30.22 -1.28
N ASN A 57 -1.63 -30.17 -2.02
CA ASN A 57 -2.11 -31.28 -2.85
C ASN A 57 -1.18 -31.61 -4.04
N ALA A 58 -0.33 -30.67 -4.46
CA ALA A 58 0.67 -30.87 -5.51
C ALA A 58 2.03 -31.38 -4.98
N ILE A 59 2.28 -31.27 -3.66
CA ILE A 59 3.48 -31.76 -3.00
C ILE A 59 3.22 -33.20 -2.53
N PRO A 60 4.04 -34.18 -2.95
CA PRO A 60 3.97 -35.56 -2.47
C PRO A 60 4.03 -35.64 -0.93
N ASP A 61 3.28 -36.56 -0.33
CA ASP A 61 3.18 -36.71 1.13
C ASP A 61 4.55 -36.79 1.83
N ASP A 62 5.56 -37.36 1.15
CA ASP A 62 6.93 -37.56 1.66
C ASP A 62 7.73 -36.25 1.83
N LEU A 63 7.31 -35.15 1.21
CA LEU A 63 7.98 -33.83 1.30
C LEU A 63 7.22 -32.83 2.18
N ARG A 64 6.05 -33.21 2.70
CA ARG A 64 5.27 -32.37 3.62
C ARG A 64 5.89 -32.46 5.02
N SER A 65 6.34 -31.33 5.57
CA SER A 65 6.75 -31.24 6.98
C SER A 65 5.50 -31.30 7.87
N PRO A 66 5.27 -32.37 8.67
CA PRO A 66 4.04 -32.51 9.45
C PRO A 66 3.92 -31.47 10.58
N ILE A 67 5.07 -31.06 11.13
CA ILE A 67 5.18 -30.30 12.39
C ILE A 67 4.86 -28.80 12.21
N ARG A 68 5.11 -28.23 11.02
CA ARG A 68 4.80 -26.81 10.75
C ARG A 68 3.33 -26.60 10.40
N ILE A 69 2.74 -27.51 9.62
CA ILE A 69 1.36 -27.43 9.14
C ILE A 69 0.38 -27.47 10.34
N GLU A 70 0.51 -28.43 11.26
CA GLU A 70 -0.40 -28.55 12.40
C GLU A 70 -0.35 -27.35 13.37
N ARG A 71 0.83 -26.73 13.56
CA ARG A 71 1.01 -25.61 14.50
C ARG A 71 0.52 -24.27 13.95
N GLU A 72 0.72 -24.00 12.65
CA GLU A 72 0.20 -22.79 12.00
C GLU A 72 -1.30 -22.89 11.76
N GLU A 73 -1.80 -24.07 11.36
CA GLU A 73 -3.23 -24.30 11.19
C GLU A 73 -3.98 -23.99 12.49
N GLN A 74 -3.47 -24.42 13.66
CA GLN A 74 -4.16 -24.22 14.95
C GLN A 74 -4.20 -22.77 15.45
N ARG A 75 -3.25 -21.90 15.12
CA ARG A 75 -3.20 -20.53 15.69
C ARG A 75 -4.12 -19.54 14.97
N ASN A 76 -4.43 -19.81 13.69
CA ASN A 76 -5.15 -18.87 12.83
C ASN A 76 -6.55 -19.33 12.42
N LEU A 77 -7.08 -20.46 12.96
CA LEU A 77 -8.43 -20.94 12.62
C LEU A 77 -9.54 -19.90 12.84
N HIS A 78 -9.29 -18.93 13.72
CA HIS A 78 -10.24 -17.89 14.08
C HIS A 78 -10.46 -16.86 12.96
N PHE A 79 -9.54 -16.76 12.00
CA PHE A 79 -9.72 -15.98 10.77
C PHE A 79 -10.53 -16.71 9.70
N PHE A 80 -10.75 -18.02 9.82
CA PHE A 80 -11.36 -18.81 8.75
C PHE A 80 -12.81 -19.19 9.09
N PRO A 81 -13.69 -19.24 8.08
CA PRO A 81 -15.09 -19.58 8.31
C PRO A 81 -15.27 -21.08 8.66
N PRO A 82 -16.42 -21.48 9.23
CA PRO A 82 -16.66 -22.86 9.63
C PRO A 82 -16.55 -23.88 8.49
N GLU A 83 -16.90 -23.49 7.26
CA GLU A 83 -16.82 -24.34 6.07
C GLU A 83 -15.41 -24.50 5.49
N TYR A 84 -14.44 -23.72 5.98
CA TYR A 84 -13.05 -23.77 5.52
C TYR A 84 -12.50 -25.20 5.64
N GLY A 85 -12.03 -25.75 4.52
CA GLY A 85 -11.48 -27.12 4.48
C GLY A 85 -12.51 -28.23 4.23
N HIS A 86 -13.82 -27.96 4.33
CA HIS A 86 -14.88 -28.97 4.20
C HIS A 86 -15.55 -29.02 2.81
N VAL A 87 -15.61 -27.90 2.08
CA VAL A 87 -16.18 -27.79 0.72
C VAL A 87 -15.06 -27.34 -0.24
N ALA A 88 -15.26 -27.40 -1.56
CA ALA A 88 -14.42 -26.63 -2.47
C ALA A 88 -14.47 -25.17 -2.01
N ASP A 89 -13.37 -24.69 -1.41
CA ASP A 89 -13.29 -23.33 -0.88
C ASP A 89 -13.66 -22.38 -2.03
N GLY A 90 -14.58 -21.46 -1.76
CA GLY A 90 -14.98 -20.41 -2.69
C GLY A 90 -14.36 -19.08 -2.30
N THR A 91 -14.51 -18.07 -3.15
CA THR A 91 -14.05 -16.69 -2.87
C THR A 91 -14.67 -16.10 -1.59
N ALA A 92 -15.82 -16.62 -1.16
CA ALA A 92 -16.48 -16.28 0.11
C ALA A 92 -15.66 -16.60 1.36
N VAL A 93 -14.67 -17.51 1.28
CA VAL A 93 -13.72 -17.77 2.36
C VAL A 93 -12.88 -16.54 2.64
N ASP A 94 -12.31 -15.94 1.59
CA ASP A 94 -11.50 -14.72 1.71
C ASP A 94 -12.31 -13.55 2.27
N ILE A 95 -13.61 -13.49 1.97
CA ILE A 95 -14.50 -12.45 2.50
C ILE A 95 -14.67 -12.58 4.01
N PHE A 96 -14.86 -13.79 4.51
CA PHE A 96 -14.96 -14.01 5.95
C PHE A 96 -13.66 -13.63 6.65
N SER A 97 -12.54 -14.11 6.11
CA SER A 97 -11.21 -13.79 6.63
C SER A 97 -10.90 -12.30 6.60
N PHE A 98 -11.31 -11.60 5.54
CA PHE A 98 -11.26 -10.15 5.46
C PHE A 98 -12.10 -9.50 6.58
N GLY A 99 -13.31 -10.00 6.82
CA GLY A 99 -14.19 -9.54 7.89
C GLY A 99 -13.52 -9.65 9.27
N MET A 100 -12.80 -10.74 9.51
CA MET A 100 -12.06 -10.96 10.76
C MET A 100 -10.89 -9.98 10.91
N CYS A 101 -10.08 -9.78 9.86
CA CYS A 101 -9.04 -8.74 9.87
C CYS A 101 -9.64 -7.33 10.08
N ALA A 102 -10.75 -7.02 9.40
CA ALA A 102 -11.42 -5.72 9.51
C ALA A 102 -11.96 -5.48 10.92
N LEU A 103 -12.49 -6.52 11.56
CA LEU A 103 -12.96 -6.50 12.95
C LEU A 103 -11.81 -6.28 13.94
N GLU A 104 -10.71 -7.03 13.78
CA GLU A 104 -9.54 -6.91 14.64
C GLU A 104 -8.91 -5.52 14.54
N MET A 105 -8.77 -4.99 13.31
CA MET A 105 -8.33 -3.61 13.09
C MET A 105 -9.26 -2.59 13.77
N ALA A 106 -10.57 -2.84 13.78
CA ALA A 106 -11.54 -1.90 14.36
C ALA A 106 -11.58 -1.93 15.90
N VAL A 107 -11.48 -3.12 16.51
CA VAL A 107 -11.76 -3.34 17.95
C VAL A 107 -10.47 -3.55 18.78
N LEU A 108 -9.31 -3.69 18.15
CA LEU A 108 -7.96 -3.80 18.74
C LEU A 108 -7.72 -4.97 19.73
N GLU A 109 -8.71 -5.77 20.11
CA GLU A 109 -8.48 -7.04 20.81
C GLU A 109 -9.61 -8.04 20.49
N ILE A 110 -9.30 -9.10 19.74
CA ILE A 110 -10.10 -10.31 19.76
C ILE A 110 -9.39 -11.28 20.71
N GLN A 111 -9.84 -11.34 21.96
CA GLN A 111 -9.37 -12.37 22.88
C GLN A 111 -9.94 -13.71 22.43
N SER A 112 -9.13 -14.51 21.71
CA SER A 112 -9.43 -15.94 21.51
C SER A 112 -9.47 -16.58 22.89
N ASN A 113 -10.63 -17.07 23.29
CA ASN A 113 -10.94 -17.62 24.62
C ASN A 113 -10.32 -19.01 24.86
N GLY A 114 -9.14 -19.28 24.29
CA GLY A 114 -8.47 -20.58 24.33
C GLY A 114 -8.93 -21.57 23.27
N ASP A 115 -10.02 -21.29 22.54
CA ASP A 115 -10.40 -22.00 21.33
C ASP A 115 -9.73 -21.35 20.11
N SER A 116 -9.22 -22.19 19.21
CA SER A 116 -8.58 -21.75 17.96
C SER A 116 -9.54 -21.08 16.99
N ARG A 117 -10.86 -21.21 17.19
CA ARG A 117 -11.93 -20.61 16.37
C ARG A 117 -12.66 -19.50 17.14
N VAL A 118 -13.02 -18.40 16.47
CA VAL A 118 -13.85 -17.36 17.08
C VAL A 118 -15.26 -17.90 17.28
N SER A 119 -15.74 -17.85 18.53
CA SER A 119 -17.12 -18.25 18.85
C SER A 119 -18.12 -17.20 18.37
N GLU A 120 -19.36 -17.62 18.08
CA GLU A 120 -20.43 -16.70 17.65
C GLU A 120 -20.68 -15.61 18.70
N GLU A 121 -20.47 -15.93 19.98
CA GLU A 121 -20.55 -14.99 21.09
C GLU A 121 -19.44 -13.94 21.06
N ALA A 122 -18.24 -14.26 20.58
CA ALA A 122 -17.15 -13.30 20.45
C ALA A 122 -17.45 -12.27 19.35
N ILE A 123 -18.00 -12.72 18.21
CA ILE A 123 -18.50 -11.82 17.16
C ILE A 123 -19.66 -10.96 17.68
N ALA A 124 -20.58 -11.57 18.44
CA ALA A 124 -21.71 -10.85 19.04
C ALA A 124 -21.27 -9.82 20.09
N ARG A 125 -20.20 -10.07 20.85
CA ARG A 125 -19.60 -9.09 21.76
C ARG A 125 -18.97 -7.94 20.99
N ALA A 126 -18.18 -8.24 19.95
CA ALA A 126 -17.52 -7.24 19.14
C ALA A 126 -18.51 -6.32 18.39
N ARG A 127 -19.72 -6.81 18.07
CA ARG A 127 -20.84 -5.98 17.56
C ARG A 127 -21.17 -4.79 18.45
N HIS A 128 -21.07 -4.94 19.78
CA HIS A 128 -21.37 -3.88 20.73
C HIS A 128 -20.20 -2.90 20.91
N SER A 129 -19.00 -3.25 20.45
CA SER A 129 -17.79 -2.42 20.49
C SER A 129 -17.63 -1.52 19.26
N LEU A 130 -18.43 -1.72 18.21
CA LEU A 130 -18.41 -0.91 16.99
C LEU A 130 -19.43 0.24 17.09
N ASP A 131 -18.92 1.46 17.23
CA ASP A 131 -19.74 2.67 17.37
C ASP A 131 -20.44 3.08 16.06
N ASP A 132 -19.77 2.94 14.91
CA ASP A 132 -20.33 3.32 13.60
C ASP A 132 -21.26 2.20 13.06
N PRO A 133 -22.57 2.49 12.86
CA PRO A 133 -23.50 1.51 12.30
C PRO A 133 -23.10 0.98 10.92
N ASN A 134 -22.47 1.80 10.08
CA ASN A 134 -22.05 1.39 8.74
C ASN A 134 -20.84 0.46 8.78
N MET A 135 -19.88 0.75 9.67
CA MET A 135 -18.74 -0.14 9.91
C MET A 135 -19.20 -1.49 10.47
N ARG A 136 -20.17 -1.45 11.39
CA ARG A 136 -20.79 -2.64 11.96
C ARG A 136 -21.50 -3.49 10.91
N ASP A 137 -22.35 -2.89 10.09
CA ASP A 137 -23.06 -3.59 9.01
C ASP A 137 -22.07 -4.22 8.01
N PHE A 138 -21.06 -3.46 7.60
CA PHE A 138 -20.00 -3.91 6.70
C PHE A 138 -19.24 -5.13 7.21
N ILE A 139 -18.75 -5.06 8.45
CA ILE A 139 -17.96 -6.15 9.04
C ILE A 139 -18.84 -7.39 9.25
N LEU A 140 -20.05 -7.22 9.80
CA LEU A 140 -20.94 -8.35 10.08
C LEU A 140 -21.46 -9.02 8.81
N GLY A 141 -21.66 -8.25 7.73
CA GLY A 141 -22.00 -8.81 6.42
C GLY A 141 -20.93 -9.78 5.89
N CYS A 142 -19.66 -9.51 6.18
CA CYS A 142 -18.55 -10.41 5.84
C CYS A 142 -18.55 -11.69 6.69
N LEU A 143 -19.02 -11.61 7.94
CA LEU A 143 -18.95 -12.68 8.94
C LEU A 143 -20.21 -13.57 8.98
N LEU A 144 -21.07 -13.51 7.96
CA LEU A 144 -22.24 -14.37 7.87
C LEU A 144 -21.84 -15.86 7.75
N LEU A 145 -22.51 -16.73 8.51
CA LEU A 145 -22.24 -18.18 8.49
C LEU A 145 -22.52 -18.81 7.12
N ASN A 146 -23.54 -18.32 6.41
CA ASN A 146 -23.83 -18.80 5.06
C ASN A 146 -22.93 -18.08 4.04
N PRO A 147 -22.03 -18.79 3.32
CA PRO A 147 -21.12 -18.20 2.34
C PRO A 147 -21.85 -17.50 1.19
N ASP A 148 -23.00 -18.00 0.75
CA ASP A 148 -23.79 -17.43 -0.37
C ASP A 148 -24.41 -16.07 -0.02
N LYS A 149 -24.51 -15.75 1.27
CA LYS A 149 -25.04 -14.47 1.74
C LYS A 149 -23.96 -13.43 1.96
N ARG A 150 -22.68 -13.81 1.91
CA ARG A 150 -21.58 -12.86 2.07
C ARG A 150 -21.47 -11.99 0.79
N PRO A 151 -21.26 -10.68 0.92
CA PRO A 151 -21.04 -9.83 -0.24
C PRO A 151 -19.72 -10.19 -0.93
N THR A 152 -19.63 -9.98 -2.24
CA THR A 152 -18.35 -10.13 -2.95
C THR A 152 -17.38 -9.01 -2.57
N ALA A 153 -16.08 -9.21 -2.78
CA ALA A 153 -15.07 -8.17 -2.57
C ALA A 153 -15.39 -6.90 -3.37
N HIS A 154 -15.88 -7.08 -4.59
CA HIS A 154 -16.39 -5.99 -5.42
C HIS A 154 -17.56 -5.26 -4.75
N ASN A 155 -18.60 -5.96 -4.26
CA ASN A 155 -19.73 -5.31 -3.59
C ASN A 155 -19.30 -4.52 -2.33
N LEU A 156 -18.35 -5.05 -1.57
CA LEU A 156 -17.82 -4.38 -0.37
C LEU A 156 -17.12 -3.06 -0.69
N LEU A 157 -16.43 -2.95 -1.84
CA LEU A 157 -15.82 -1.68 -2.28
C LEU A 157 -16.86 -0.56 -2.50
N PHE A 158 -18.12 -0.92 -2.78
CA PHE A 158 -19.24 0.01 -2.96
C PHE A 158 -20.12 0.15 -1.71
N HIS A 159 -19.75 -0.48 -0.59
CA HIS A 159 -20.48 -0.32 0.66
C HIS A 159 -20.34 1.11 1.21
N GLN A 160 -21.42 1.69 1.75
CA GLN A 160 -21.49 3.09 2.22
C GLN A 160 -20.35 3.50 3.19
N VAL A 161 -19.80 2.55 3.96
CA VAL A 161 -18.68 2.84 4.87
C VAL A 161 -17.38 3.16 4.14
N LEU A 162 -17.13 2.52 2.99
CA LEU A 162 -15.93 2.69 2.16
C LEU A 162 -16.18 3.61 0.97
N PHE A 163 -17.40 3.57 0.45
CA PHE A 163 -17.82 4.31 -0.72
C PHE A 163 -17.94 5.79 -0.41
N GLU A 164 -16.88 6.52 -0.73
CA GLU A 164 -16.89 7.98 -0.73
C GLU A 164 -17.20 8.45 -2.16
N VAL A 165 -18.37 9.05 -2.34
CA VAL A 165 -18.74 9.66 -3.62
C VAL A 165 -17.83 10.86 -3.82
N HIS A 166 -17.06 10.86 -4.91
CA HIS A 166 -16.31 12.03 -5.33
C HIS A 166 -17.25 13.23 -5.36
N SER A 167 -16.81 14.37 -4.81
CA SER A 167 -17.67 15.56 -4.79
C SER A 167 -18.21 15.87 -6.19
N LEU A 168 -19.44 16.37 -6.29
CA LEU A 168 -20.01 16.79 -7.58
C LEU A 168 -19.08 17.78 -8.31
N LYS A 169 -18.35 18.61 -7.55
CA LYS A 169 -17.31 19.51 -8.04
C LYS A 169 -16.19 18.75 -8.79
N LEU A 170 -15.67 17.67 -8.20
CA LEU A 170 -14.63 16.85 -8.81
C LEU A 170 -15.15 16.08 -10.03
N LEU A 171 -16.35 15.49 -9.93
CA LEU A 171 -17.02 14.83 -11.06
C LEU A 171 -17.23 15.79 -12.23
N ALA A 172 -17.73 17.00 -11.95
CA ALA A 172 -17.92 18.03 -12.95
C ALA A 172 -16.60 18.48 -13.60
N ALA A 173 -15.52 18.60 -12.84
CA ALA A 173 -14.19 18.94 -13.37
C ALA A 173 -13.67 17.88 -14.35
N HIS A 174 -13.78 16.58 -14.01
CA HIS A 174 -13.41 15.50 -14.93
C HIS A 174 -14.26 15.50 -16.21
N CYS A 175 -15.57 15.70 -16.08
CA CYS A 175 -16.45 15.85 -17.24
C CYS A 175 -16.07 17.05 -18.10
N PHE A 176 -15.74 18.19 -17.48
CA PHE A 176 -15.32 19.41 -18.17
C PHE A 176 -14.02 19.21 -18.95
N ILE A 177 -12.99 18.64 -18.32
CA ILE A 177 -11.69 18.38 -18.96
C ILE A 177 -11.82 17.39 -20.12
N ASN A 178 -12.56 16.30 -19.93
CA ASN A 178 -12.74 15.28 -20.98
C ASN A 178 -13.55 15.77 -22.19
N ASN A 179 -14.36 16.82 -22.00
CA ASN A 179 -15.20 17.41 -23.04
C ASN A 179 -14.77 18.83 -23.42
N GLN A 180 -13.54 19.23 -23.09
CA GLN A 180 -13.06 20.60 -23.27
C GLN A 180 -13.14 21.05 -24.76
N TYR A 181 -12.97 20.12 -25.70
CA TYR A 181 -13.08 20.37 -27.14
C TYR A 181 -14.49 20.81 -27.60
N LEU A 182 -15.53 20.59 -26.80
CA LEU A 182 -16.91 21.01 -27.10
C LEU A 182 -17.20 22.44 -26.65
N MET A 183 -16.26 23.09 -25.94
CA MET A 183 -16.45 24.39 -25.30
C MET A 183 -15.49 25.44 -25.90
N PRO A 184 -15.93 26.70 -26.05
CA PRO A 184 -15.02 27.79 -26.41
C PRO A 184 -13.85 27.93 -25.42
N GLU A 185 -12.65 28.29 -25.90
CA GLU A 185 -11.42 28.38 -25.09
C GLU A 185 -11.56 29.34 -23.88
N ASN A 186 -12.37 30.39 -24.02
CA ASN A 186 -12.52 31.44 -23.00
C ASN A 186 -13.70 31.22 -22.04
N VAL A 187 -14.42 30.08 -22.11
CA VAL A 187 -15.65 29.85 -21.31
C VAL A 187 -15.41 30.05 -19.81
N VAL A 188 -14.26 29.60 -19.30
CA VAL A 188 -13.94 29.70 -17.87
C VAL A 188 -13.73 31.16 -17.46
N GLU A 189 -12.97 31.91 -18.26
CA GLU A 189 -12.73 33.34 -18.02
C GLU A 189 -14.02 34.16 -18.13
N GLU A 190 -14.84 33.91 -19.15
CA GLU A 190 -16.10 34.63 -19.36
C GLU A 190 -17.06 34.39 -18.19
N LYS A 191 -17.18 33.13 -17.74
CA LYS A 191 -18.06 32.78 -16.62
C LYS A 191 -17.55 33.29 -15.28
N THR A 192 -16.25 33.46 -15.08
CA THR A 192 -15.70 33.95 -13.81
C THR A 192 -15.67 35.49 -13.72
N LYS A 193 -15.54 36.20 -14.85
CA LYS A 193 -15.54 37.68 -14.89
C LYS A 193 -16.92 38.31 -14.62
N GLU A 194 -18.01 37.62 -14.94
CA GLU A 194 -19.39 38.13 -14.83
C GLU A 194 -20.14 37.69 -13.57
N LEU A 195 -19.48 37.06 -12.59
CA LEU A 195 -20.15 36.50 -11.43
C LEU A 195 -20.55 37.60 -10.41
N ASP A 196 -21.84 37.95 -10.36
CA ASP A 196 -22.38 38.77 -9.28
C ASP A 196 -22.44 37.94 -7.97
N LEU A 197 -21.60 38.32 -7.01
CA LEU A 197 -21.51 37.66 -5.71
C LEU A 197 -22.80 37.76 -4.90
N ASN A 198 -23.66 38.74 -5.17
CA ASN A 198 -24.94 38.89 -4.49
C ASN A 198 -26.07 38.09 -5.16
N MET A 199 -25.82 37.51 -6.33
CA MET A 199 -26.79 36.68 -7.04
C MET A 199 -27.14 35.45 -6.21
N VAL A 200 -28.43 35.11 -6.16
CA VAL A 200 -28.92 33.90 -5.50
C VAL A 200 -28.54 32.70 -6.37
N MET A 201 -27.66 31.85 -5.86
CA MET A 201 -27.22 30.61 -6.50
C MET A 201 -28.30 29.51 -6.38
N ALA A 202 -28.96 29.44 -5.22
CA ALA A 202 -30.02 28.50 -4.96
C ALA A 202 -31.05 29.08 -3.98
N GLU A 203 -32.33 28.77 -4.20
CA GLU A 203 -33.43 29.11 -3.29
C GLU A 203 -34.26 27.86 -3.02
N ILE A 204 -34.54 27.61 -1.74
CA ILE A 204 -35.48 26.56 -1.31
C ILE A 204 -36.67 27.21 -0.64
N ARG A 205 -37.86 26.99 -1.21
CA ARG A 205 -39.14 27.39 -0.63
C ARG A 205 -39.82 26.20 0.00
N ARG A 206 -40.29 26.34 1.24
CA ARG A 206 -41.08 25.34 1.95
C ARG A 206 -42.36 25.99 2.44
N GLU A 207 -43.48 25.27 2.34
CA GLU A 207 -44.78 25.77 2.76
C GLU A 207 -44.75 26.15 4.25
N GLY A 208 -45.24 27.35 4.59
CA GLY A 208 -45.24 27.86 5.96
C GLY A 208 -43.88 28.29 6.53
N ARG A 209 -42.81 28.34 5.73
CA ARG A 209 -41.48 28.84 6.15
C ARG A 209 -40.95 29.93 5.23
N PRO A 210 -40.17 30.90 5.74
CA PRO A 210 -39.47 31.85 4.90
C PRO A 210 -38.49 31.12 3.95
N ALA A 211 -38.33 31.65 2.74
CA ALA A 211 -37.43 31.07 1.75
C ALA A 211 -35.98 31.12 2.25
N VAL A 212 -35.26 30.02 2.07
CA VAL A 212 -33.82 29.95 2.37
C VAL A 212 -33.08 30.16 1.06
N GLN A 213 -32.24 31.18 1.02
CA GLN A 213 -31.44 31.56 -0.15
C GLN A 213 -29.96 31.36 0.15
N TRP A 214 -29.23 30.89 -0.84
CA TRP A 214 -27.77 30.85 -0.84
C TRP A 214 -27.25 31.73 -1.97
N ARG A 215 -26.40 32.70 -1.63
CA ARG A 215 -25.75 33.59 -2.60
C ARG A 215 -24.36 33.10 -2.96
N TYR A 216 -23.83 33.55 -4.10
CA TYR A 216 -22.47 33.22 -4.51
C TYR A 216 -21.39 33.68 -3.49
N SER A 217 -21.63 34.77 -2.77
CA SER A 217 -20.77 35.25 -1.68
C SER A 217 -20.72 34.33 -0.45
N GLU A 218 -21.72 33.45 -0.28
CA GLU A 218 -21.84 32.57 0.89
C GLU A 218 -21.21 31.19 0.64
N VAL A 219 -20.73 30.93 -0.58
CA VAL A 219 -20.06 29.69 -0.98
C VAL A 219 -18.55 29.90 -0.96
N SER A 220 -17.81 28.91 -0.46
CA SER A 220 -16.35 28.97 -0.41
C SER A 220 -15.74 29.22 -1.79
N PHE A 221 -14.88 30.24 -1.88
CA PHE A 221 -14.16 30.58 -3.11
C PHE A 221 -13.35 29.37 -3.60
N LEU A 222 -13.50 29.05 -4.88
CA LEU A 222 -12.72 28.01 -5.56
C LEU A 222 -11.88 28.69 -6.64
N GLU A 223 -10.56 28.60 -6.55
CA GLU A 223 -9.65 28.93 -7.64
C GLU A 223 -9.85 27.90 -8.77
N LEU A 224 -10.81 28.16 -9.65
CA LEU A 224 -11.29 27.20 -10.65
C LEU A 224 -10.16 26.77 -11.60
N ASP A 225 -9.31 27.70 -12.05
CA ASP A 225 -8.21 27.41 -12.96
C ASP A 225 -7.19 26.45 -12.33
N LYS A 226 -6.76 26.76 -11.11
CA LYS A 226 -5.85 25.90 -10.34
C LYS A 226 -6.47 24.53 -10.08
N PHE A 227 -7.74 24.49 -9.69
CA PHE A 227 -8.43 23.24 -9.43
C PHE A 227 -8.56 22.35 -10.68
N LEU A 228 -8.90 22.93 -11.83
CA LEU A 228 -8.97 22.19 -13.10
C LEU A 228 -7.59 21.68 -13.53
N GLU A 229 -6.53 22.48 -13.32
CA GLU A 229 -5.16 22.08 -13.61
C GLU A 229 -4.69 20.94 -12.70
N ASP A 230 -4.98 21.01 -11.40
CA ASP A 230 -4.69 19.94 -10.44
C ASP A 230 -5.42 18.62 -10.83
N VAL A 231 -6.67 18.72 -11.29
CA VAL A 231 -7.44 17.55 -11.79
C VAL A 231 -6.82 16.99 -13.07
N ARG A 232 -6.43 17.84 -14.02
CA ARG A 232 -5.75 17.44 -15.27
C ARG A 232 -4.44 16.71 -15.00
N ASN A 233 -3.68 17.19 -14.00
CA ASN A 233 -2.41 16.59 -13.57
C ASN A 233 -2.61 15.34 -12.69
N GLY A 234 -3.84 14.88 -12.50
CA GLY A 234 -4.15 13.63 -11.81
C GLY A 234 -4.04 13.70 -10.29
N ILE A 235 -3.98 14.90 -9.69
CA ILE A 235 -3.94 15.11 -8.23
C ILE A 235 -5.24 14.61 -7.58
N TYR A 236 -6.36 14.68 -8.33
CA TYR A 236 -7.68 14.23 -7.90
C TYR A 236 -8.27 13.18 -8.86
N PRO A 237 -7.88 11.90 -8.79
CA PRO A 237 -8.39 10.86 -9.69
C PRO A 237 -9.83 10.44 -9.35
N LEU A 238 -10.66 10.12 -10.36
CA LEU A 238 -11.93 9.40 -10.16
C LEU A 238 -11.66 7.89 -10.08
N MET A 239 -11.50 7.35 -8.88
CA MET A 239 -11.48 5.89 -8.70
C MET A 239 -12.93 5.39 -8.62
N ASN A 240 -13.52 4.87 -9.73
CA ASN A 240 -14.59 3.82 -9.71
C ASN A 240 -15.44 3.61 -10.99
N PHE A 241 -15.14 4.18 -12.17
CA PHE A 241 -16.03 4.01 -13.34
C PHE A 241 -15.53 3.09 -14.46
N ALA A 242 -14.38 2.44 -14.30
CA ALA A 242 -13.95 1.43 -15.27
C ALA A 242 -14.63 0.09 -14.97
N ALA A 243 -15.85 -0.10 -15.50
CA ALA A 243 -16.61 -1.36 -15.38
C ALA A 243 -15.90 -2.58 -16.00
N THR A 244 -14.83 -2.36 -16.75
CA THR A 244 -13.93 -3.40 -17.26
C THR A 244 -12.64 -2.69 -17.65
N ARG A 245 -11.59 -2.83 -16.85
CA ARG A 245 -10.26 -2.81 -17.49
C ARG A 245 -10.19 -4.12 -18.28
N PRO A 246 -9.81 -4.10 -19.57
CA PRO A 246 -9.38 -5.33 -20.23
C PRO A 246 -8.35 -5.99 -19.32
N GLN A 247 -8.48 -7.30 -19.10
CA GLN A 247 -7.43 -8.11 -18.49
C GLN A 247 -6.22 -8.12 -19.44
N LEU A 248 -5.52 -7.01 -19.54
CA LEU A 248 -4.13 -7.01 -19.93
C LEU A 248 -3.37 -7.33 -18.66
N LEU A 249 -3.20 -8.63 -18.41
CA LEU A 249 -1.98 -9.08 -17.76
C LEU A 249 -0.83 -8.36 -18.48
N PRO A 250 -0.04 -7.49 -17.83
CA PRO A 250 1.32 -7.29 -18.27
C PRO A 250 2.08 -8.52 -17.79
N ARG A 251 1.72 -9.71 -18.30
CA ARG A 251 2.74 -10.73 -18.47
C ARG A 251 3.53 -10.24 -19.65
N ALA A 252 4.65 -9.57 -19.37
CA ALA A 252 5.77 -9.70 -20.27
C ALA A 252 5.88 -11.21 -20.58
N LEU A 253 5.72 -11.57 -21.85
CA LEU A 253 5.97 -12.92 -22.33
C LEU A 253 7.31 -13.34 -21.75
N SER A 254 7.31 -14.41 -20.95
CA SER A 254 8.52 -15.10 -20.59
C SER A 254 9.26 -15.39 -21.89
N GLN A 255 10.48 -14.87 -22.01
CA GLN A 255 11.35 -15.17 -23.14
C GLN A 255 11.48 -16.71 -23.31
N PRO A 256 11.69 -17.20 -24.54
CA PRO A 256 11.80 -18.64 -24.79
C PRO A 256 12.92 -19.23 -23.93
N GLN A 257 12.68 -20.39 -23.35
CA GLN A 257 13.63 -21.12 -22.49
C GLN A 257 15.04 -21.14 -23.09
N GLU A 258 15.98 -20.50 -22.41
CA GLU A 258 17.39 -20.85 -22.51
C GLU A 258 17.73 -21.98 -21.52
N ASP A 259 18.71 -22.77 -21.92
CA ASP A 259 19.07 -24.11 -21.45
C ASP A 259 19.06 -24.35 -19.91
N PRO A 260 18.66 -25.55 -19.42
CA PRO A 260 18.50 -25.85 -17.99
C PRO A 260 19.79 -25.96 -17.15
N GLN A 261 20.94 -25.41 -17.57
CA GLN A 261 22.23 -25.65 -16.90
C GLN A 261 22.88 -24.44 -16.22
N LYS A 262 22.18 -23.31 -16.02
CA LYS A 262 22.70 -22.18 -15.22
C LYS A 262 21.72 -21.72 -14.14
N ALA A 263 21.38 -22.62 -13.22
CA ALA A 263 20.76 -22.24 -11.96
C ALA A 263 21.85 -21.78 -10.97
N LYS A 264 21.90 -20.47 -10.68
CA LYS A 264 22.16 -19.80 -9.39
C LYS A 264 22.76 -18.41 -9.59
N THR A 265 21.91 -17.39 -9.55
CA THR A 265 22.09 -16.12 -8.81
C THR A 265 20.78 -15.33 -8.87
N PRO A 266 20.31 -14.71 -7.77
CA PRO A 266 19.14 -13.84 -7.80
C PRO A 266 19.49 -12.57 -8.56
N THR A 267 18.67 -12.20 -9.54
CA THR A 267 18.76 -10.89 -10.19
C THR A 267 18.41 -9.82 -9.16
N PRO A 268 19.29 -8.86 -8.83
CA PRO A 268 18.97 -7.80 -7.89
C PRO A 268 17.88 -6.89 -8.45
N GLU A 269 16.93 -6.48 -7.60
CA GLU A 269 15.98 -5.41 -7.91
C GLU A 269 16.75 -4.16 -8.37
N PRO A 270 16.26 -3.39 -9.36
CA PRO A 270 16.93 -2.16 -9.77
C PRO A 270 16.93 -1.18 -8.59
N PHE A 271 18.11 -0.84 -8.09
CA PHE A 271 18.28 0.18 -7.06
C PHE A 271 17.93 1.56 -7.63
N ASP A 272 17.16 2.34 -6.88
CA ASP A 272 16.86 3.73 -7.23
C ASP A 272 18.18 4.51 -7.33
N VAL A 273 18.43 5.10 -8.49
CA VAL A 273 19.66 5.87 -8.74
C VAL A 273 19.60 7.17 -7.96
N GLU A 274 20.66 7.48 -7.21
CA GLU A 274 20.77 8.74 -6.48
C GLU A 274 21.13 9.89 -7.42
N THR A 275 20.24 10.87 -7.52
CA THR A 275 20.42 12.02 -8.43
C THR A 275 21.09 13.22 -7.75
N ARG A 276 21.22 13.23 -6.42
CA ARG A 276 21.78 14.36 -5.67
C ARG A 276 23.28 14.22 -5.46
N LYS A 277 24.02 15.30 -5.71
CA LYS A 277 25.47 15.34 -5.50
C LYS A 277 25.85 15.55 -4.04
N VAL A 278 26.97 14.97 -3.64
CA VAL A 278 27.58 15.13 -2.32
C VAL A 278 28.33 16.47 -2.26
N VAL A 279 27.94 17.33 -1.31
CA VAL A 279 28.54 18.64 -1.08
C VAL A 279 29.61 18.59 0.02
N GLN A 280 29.43 17.71 1.01
CA GLN A 280 30.36 17.57 2.12
C GLN A 280 30.50 16.11 2.55
N MET A 281 31.73 15.70 2.87
CA MET A 281 32.07 14.36 3.35
C MET A 281 32.84 14.47 4.67
N GLN A 282 32.49 13.65 5.65
CA GLN A 282 33.24 13.46 6.88
C GLN A 282 33.34 11.97 7.19
N CYS A 283 34.50 11.53 7.68
CA CYS A 283 34.76 10.14 7.99
C CYS A 283 35.45 10.04 9.35
N SER A 284 34.96 9.16 10.21
CA SER A 284 35.63 8.73 11.44
C SER A 284 35.85 7.22 11.40
N MET A 285 36.98 6.77 11.95
CA MET A 285 37.33 5.37 12.04
C MET A 285 37.74 5.04 13.48
N GLU A 286 37.15 4.00 14.04
CA GLU A 286 37.41 3.54 15.40
C GLU A 286 37.80 2.06 15.37
N MET A 287 38.79 1.66 16.17
CA MET A 287 39.15 0.24 16.27
C MET A 287 38.24 -0.43 17.31
N ASN A 288 37.51 -1.47 16.89
CA ASN A 288 36.77 -2.31 17.82
C ASN A 288 37.71 -3.39 18.39
N GLU A 289 38.12 -3.22 19.65
CA GLU A 289 39.09 -4.10 20.33
C GLU A 289 38.58 -5.54 20.53
N GLU A 290 37.26 -5.75 20.65
CA GLU A 290 36.68 -7.09 20.87
C GLU A 290 36.68 -7.93 19.59
N LYS A 291 36.52 -7.29 18.43
CA LYS A 291 36.44 -7.95 17.11
C LYS A 291 37.70 -7.78 16.26
N ALA A 292 38.67 -6.98 16.73
CA ALA A 292 39.87 -6.59 15.98
C ALA A 292 39.56 -6.06 14.57
N GLN A 293 38.51 -5.24 14.44
CA GLN A 293 38.02 -4.68 13.17
C GLN A 293 37.86 -3.17 13.26
N TRP A 294 38.11 -2.47 12.15
CA TRP A 294 37.90 -1.03 12.05
C TRP A 294 36.43 -0.73 11.77
N HIS A 295 35.79 0.01 12.67
CA HIS A 295 34.45 0.56 12.46
C HIS A 295 34.56 1.90 11.73
N LEU A 296 34.02 1.98 10.53
CA LEU A 296 33.93 3.19 9.71
C LEU A 296 32.59 3.87 9.94
N THR A 297 32.60 5.18 10.21
CA THR A 297 31.41 6.02 10.14
C THR A 297 31.63 7.14 9.12
N LEU A 298 30.79 7.15 8.09
CA LEU A 298 30.81 8.11 6.98
C LEU A 298 29.57 8.99 7.06
N LEU A 299 29.77 10.30 7.12
CA LEU A 299 28.72 11.31 7.09
C LEU A 299 28.80 12.11 5.79
N LEU A 300 27.70 12.11 5.03
CA LEU A 300 27.57 12.78 3.75
C LEU A 300 26.48 13.84 3.84
N THR A 301 26.75 15.04 3.33
CA THR A 301 25.74 16.09 3.14
C THR A 301 25.51 16.28 1.65
N LEU A 302 24.27 16.09 1.21
CA LEU A 302 23.85 16.25 -0.19
C LEU A 302 23.43 17.71 -0.50
N GLU A 303 23.25 18.02 -1.78
CA GLU A 303 22.90 19.38 -2.26
C GLU A 303 21.59 19.94 -1.72
N ASP A 304 20.63 19.08 -1.37
CA ASP A 304 19.35 19.43 -0.74
C ASP A 304 19.46 19.60 0.79
N LYS A 305 20.69 19.57 1.33
CA LYS A 305 21.02 19.56 2.75
C LYS A 305 20.57 18.29 3.48
N LEU A 306 20.28 17.20 2.76
CA LEU A 306 20.04 15.91 3.38
C LEU A 306 21.36 15.36 3.94
N HIS A 307 21.32 14.90 5.19
CA HIS A 307 22.46 14.30 5.86
C HIS A 307 22.28 12.77 5.87
N ARG A 308 23.30 12.04 5.41
CA ARG A 308 23.35 10.58 5.45
C ARG A 308 24.50 10.13 6.32
N GLN A 309 24.21 9.31 7.32
CA GLN A 309 25.21 8.67 8.14
C GLN A 309 25.22 7.18 7.85
N LEU A 310 26.37 6.65 7.47
CA LEU A 310 26.60 5.25 7.15
C LEU A 310 27.66 4.70 8.10
N SER A 311 27.39 3.55 8.71
CA SER A 311 28.30 2.91 9.64
C SER A 311 28.54 1.47 9.19
N TYR A 312 29.81 1.04 9.20
CA TYR A 312 30.21 -0.24 8.62
C TYR A 312 31.48 -0.80 9.29
N ASP A 313 31.47 -2.10 9.60
CA ASP A 313 32.64 -2.81 10.11
C ASP A 313 33.51 -3.27 8.92
N LEU A 314 34.68 -2.66 8.74
CA LEU A 314 35.56 -2.92 7.60
C LEU A 314 36.15 -4.33 7.65
N LEU A 315 36.02 -5.05 6.53
CA LEU A 315 36.69 -6.31 6.30
C LEU A 315 38.12 -6.08 5.77
N PRO A 316 39.05 -7.03 6.00
CA PRO A 316 40.43 -6.92 5.49
C PRO A 316 40.53 -6.83 3.96
N THR A 317 39.52 -7.35 3.25
CA THR A 317 39.42 -7.36 1.79
C THR A 317 38.84 -6.07 1.20
N ASP A 318 38.31 -5.19 2.04
CA ASP A 318 37.60 -4.00 1.56
C ASP A 318 38.57 -2.95 1.05
N SER A 319 38.25 -2.42 -0.12
CA SER A 319 38.99 -1.33 -0.76
C SER A 319 38.11 -0.08 -0.84
N SER A 320 38.74 1.09 -0.77
CA SER A 320 38.06 2.38 -0.88
C SER A 320 37.22 2.50 -2.17
N LYS A 321 37.76 2.02 -3.29
CA LYS A 321 37.07 1.97 -4.59
C LYS A 321 35.89 1.01 -4.59
N GLY A 322 36.05 -0.17 -3.99
CA GLY A 322 34.97 -1.14 -3.86
C GLY A 322 33.79 -0.57 -3.07
N LEU A 323 34.06 0.02 -1.92
CA LEU A 323 33.04 0.63 -1.06
C LEU A 323 32.33 1.80 -1.76
N ALA A 324 33.08 2.69 -2.45
CA ALA A 324 32.46 3.78 -3.20
C ALA A 324 31.55 3.26 -4.33
N SER A 325 31.99 2.23 -5.06
CA SER A 325 31.20 1.60 -6.12
C SER A 325 29.94 0.94 -5.58
N GLU A 326 29.99 0.32 -4.41
CA GLU A 326 28.82 -0.25 -3.75
C GLU A 326 27.82 0.84 -3.33
N LEU A 327 28.32 1.96 -2.80
CA LEU A 327 27.45 3.09 -2.42
C LEU A 327 26.75 3.72 -3.64
N VAL A 328 27.38 3.75 -4.82
CA VAL A 328 26.69 4.11 -6.07
C VAL A 328 25.66 3.04 -6.44
N HIS A 329 26.06 1.76 -6.41
CA HIS A 329 25.21 0.64 -6.79
C HIS A 329 23.91 0.58 -5.97
N TYR A 330 23.99 0.86 -4.68
CA TYR A 330 22.84 0.86 -3.76
C TYR A 330 22.11 2.22 -3.67
N GLY A 331 22.48 3.22 -4.49
CA GLY A 331 21.78 4.52 -4.52
C GLY A 331 22.04 5.41 -3.30
N PHE A 332 23.18 5.25 -2.63
CA PHE A 332 23.56 6.11 -1.50
C PHE A 332 24.31 7.38 -1.93
N ILE A 333 24.96 7.37 -3.10
CA ILE A 333 25.66 8.51 -3.68
C ILE A 333 25.49 8.55 -5.19
N HIS A 334 25.65 9.73 -5.78
CA HIS A 334 25.63 9.93 -7.23
C HIS A 334 26.86 9.30 -7.91
N GLU A 335 26.71 8.81 -9.15
CA GLU A 335 27.78 8.17 -9.92
C GLU A 335 29.01 9.09 -10.11
N ASP A 336 28.79 10.36 -10.47
CA ASP A 336 29.85 11.38 -10.56
C ASP A 336 30.70 11.55 -9.28
N ASP A 337 30.15 11.24 -8.09
CA ASP A 337 30.86 11.42 -6.82
C ASP A 337 31.68 10.17 -6.42
N CYS A 338 31.59 9.09 -7.19
CA CYS A 338 32.23 7.80 -6.92
C CYS A 338 33.75 7.92 -6.75
N GLU A 339 34.43 8.54 -7.73
CA GLU A 339 35.89 8.69 -7.69
C GLU A 339 36.33 9.61 -6.56
N MET A 340 35.56 10.68 -6.29
CA MET A 340 35.85 11.62 -5.22
C MET A 340 35.77 10.94 -3.85
N LEU A 341 34.71 10.15 -3.62
CA LEU A 341 34.54 9.41 -2.38
C LEU A 341 35.60 8.31 -2.22
N ALA A 342 35.93 7.60 -3.29
CA ALA A 342 36.99 6.58 -3.26
C ALA A 342 38.33 7.18 -2.81
N ASN A 343 38.74 8.31 -3.40
CA ASN A 343 39.96 9.01 -3.01
C ASN A 343 39.90 9.52 -1.57
N PHE A 344 38.73 10.00 -1.13
CA PHE A 344 38.51 10.44 0.24
C PHE A 344 38.68 9.30 1.26
N LEU A 345 38.06 8.14 0.99
CA LEU A 345 38.18 6.94 1.83
C LEU A 345 39.61 6.39 1.84
N GLU A 346 40.31 6.39 0.70
CA GLU A 346 41.71 5.95 0.62
C GLU A 346 42.61 6.78 1.56
N ASN A 347 42.44 8.11 1.55
CA ASN A 347 43.17 8.99 2.45
C ASN A 347 42.83 8.73 3.93
N ALA A 348 41.57 8.47 4.25
CA ALA A 348 41.15 8.12 5.60
C ALA A 348 41.77 6.78 6.05
N PHE A 349 41.76 5.77 5.19
CA PHE A 349 42.34 4.46 5.47
C PHE A 349 43.84 4.56 5.71
N HIS A 350 44.57 5.33 4.90
CA HIS A 350 46.00 5.58 5.13
C HIS A 350 46.29 6.30 6.44
N LYS A 351 45.46 7.29 6.80
CA LYS A 351 45.62 8.05 8.04
C LYS A 351 45.45 7.19 9.30
N HIS A 352 44.57 6.19 9.25
CA HIS A 352 44.26 5.33 10.41
C HIS A 352 45.00 3.98 10.41
N ARG A 353 45.46 3.48 9.25
CA ARG A 353 46.26 2.23 9.16
C ARG A 353 47.77 2.44 9.23
N SER A 354 48.26 3.68 9.20
CA SER A 354 49.67 3.96 9.49
C SER A 354 49.91 3.92 11.00
N PRO A 355 50.92 3.18 11.51
CA PRO A 355 51.25 3.26 12.92
C PRO A 355 51.66 4.70 13.27
N PRO A 356 51.30 5.22 14.46
CA PRO A 356 51.88 6.47 14.93
C PRO A 356 53.40 6.30 15.00
N LEU A 357 54.13 7.24 14.38
CA LEU A 357 55.59 7.34 14.45
C LEU A 357 56.09 7.51 15.89
#